data_AF-A0A6N7AJ25-F1
#
_entry.id   AF-A0A6N7AJ25-F1
#
_cell.length_a   1.000
_cell.length_b   1.000
_cell.length_c   1.000
_cell.angle_alpha   90.00
_cell.angle_beta   90.00
_cell.angle_gamma   90.00
#
_symmetry.space_group_name_H-M   'P 1'
#
loop_
_entity.id
_entity.type
_entity.pdbx_description
1 polymer ?
#
loop_
_entity_poly.entity_id
_entity_poly.type
_entity_poly.pdbx_seq_one_letter_code
_entity_poly.pdbx_strand_id
1 'polypeptide(L)'
;MTLPGQGLVRTVFPADKTYVEMTQPPQTAERPATPCPPPAVARCERTGTETLDGRAVEVWKITLNPLPGQDASTDSLQIWWDAEHKLAAREQYPDGGTSTVVLRGRIDYEGRSVEHWQMTMTSSKGKTMQMARWHDPELQTDVREEHANGAVRAFRNIRLVAPDPAWFSVPAGYRRINPQAAYREPQEPSSKGMPSGKAPAETPGGYPLAEP
;
A
#
# COMPACT_ATOMS: atom_id res chain seq x y z
N MET A 1 -12.21 10.22 1.52
CA MET A 1 -12.33 10.55 2.96
C MET A 1 -13.57 9.87 3.52
N THR A 2 -13.44 9.11 4.60
CA THR A 2 -14.59 8.45 5.24
C THR A 2 -15.32 9.43 6.15
N LEU A 3 -16.63 9.54 6.01
CA LEU A 3 -17.48 10.41 6.81
C LEU A 3 -17.74 9.76 8.19
N PRO A 4 -17.41 10.42 9.32
CA PRO A 4 -17.59 9.86 10.64
C PRO A 4 -19.03 9.37 10.89
N GLY A 5 -19.18 8.12 11.32
CA GLY A 5 -20.48 7.53 11.68
C GLY A 5 -21.44 7.23 10.52
N GLN A 6 -21.08 7.52 9.26
CA GLN A 6 -21.98 7.37 8.10
C GLN A 6 -21.64 6.18 7.20
N GLY A 7 -20.47 5.57 7.35
CA GLY A 7 -20.03 4.48 6.47
C GLY A 7 -19.91 4.89 4.99
N LEU A 8 -19.69 6.18 4.73
CA LEU A 8 -19.58 6.74 3.39
C LEU A 8 -18.15 7.22 3.14
N VAL A 9 -17.60 6.90 1.98
CA VAL A 9 -16.40 7.56 1.45
C VAL A 9 -16.85 8.62 0.47
N ARG A 10 -16.43 9.86 0.73
CA ARG A 10 -16.54 10.96 -0.22
C ARG A 10 -15.18 11.23 -0.86
N THR A 11 -15.16 11.30 -2.19
CA THR A 11 -14.02 11.75 -2.98
C THR A 11 -14.42 13.02 -3.70
N VAL A 12 -13.63 14.07 -3.53
CA VAL A 12 -13.90 15.41 -4.07
C VAL A 12 -12.90 15.67 -5.19
N PHE A 13 -13.38 16.20 -6.31
CA PHE A 13 -12.59 16.57 -7.48
C PHE A 13 -12.62 18.10 -7.64
N PRO A 14 -11.64 18.83 -7.09
CA PRO A 14 -11.70 20.28 -7.04
C PRO A 14 -11.69 20.96 -8.41
N ALA A 15 -10.96 20.39 -9.38
CA ALA A 15 -10.86 20.94 -10.73
C ALA A 15 -12.23 21.06 -11.42
N ASP A 16 -13.07 20.02 -11.28
CA ASP A 16 -14.38 19.96 -11.93
C ASP A 16 -15.52 20.43 -11.03
N LYS A 17 -15.21 20.77 -9.76
CA LYS A 17 -16.20 20.99 -8.70
C LYS A 17 -17.22 19.84 -8.64
N THR A 18 -16.74 18.61 -8.67
CA THR A 18 -17.60 17.42 -8.53
C THR A 18 -17.19 16.55 -7.36
N TYR A 19 -18.07 15.66 -6.93
CA TYR A 19 -17.76 14.66 -5.92
C TYR A 19 -18.54 13.36 -6.14
N VAL A 20 -17.97 12.26 -5.65
CA VAL A 20 -18.63 10.95 -5.58
C VAL A 20 -18.74 10.52 -4.13
N GLU A 21 -19.79 9.73 -3.86
CA GLU A 21 -19.97 9.04 -2.59
C GLU A 21 -20.13 7.56 -2.86
N MET A 22 -19.42 6.75 -2.07
CA MET A 22 -19.48 5.31 -2.10
C MET A 22 -19.73 4.80 -0.68
N THR A 23 -20.62 3.82 -0.54
CA THR A 23 -20.75 3.11 0.73
C THR A 23 -19.49 2.29 0.95
N GLN A 24 -18.85 2.49 2.09
CA GLN A 24 -17.75 1.66 2.54
C GLN A 24 -18.34 0.56 3.41
N PRO A 25 -18.04 -0.72 3.15
CA PRO A 25 -18.34 -1.75 4.13
C PRO A 25 -17.70 -1.37 5.47
N PRO A 26 -18.33 -1.72 6.60
CA PRO A 26 -17.78 -1.41 7.92
C PRO A 26 -16.34 -1.90 7.99
N GLN A 27 -15.40 -0.97 8.16
CA GLN A 27 -14.01 -1.34 8.35
C GLN A 27 -13.84 -1.71 9.82
N THR A 28 -13.64 -3.00 10.07
CA THR A 28 -13.12 -3.42 11.35
C THR A 28 -11.66 -2.98 11.41
N ALA A 29 -11.32 -2.11 12.37
CA ALA A 29 -9.94 -1.68 12.64
C ALA A 29 -9.03 -2.84 13.11
N GLU A 30 -9.57 -4.06 13.22
CA GLU A 30 -8.85 -5.21 13.72
C GLU A 30 -7.97 -5.80 12.63
N ARG A 31 -6.65 -5.73 12.84
CA ARG A 31 -5.68 -6.49 12.04
C ARG A 31 -5.99 -7.99 12.14
N PRO A 32 -5.84 -8.74 11.04
CA PRO A 32 -6.15 -10.15 11.03
C PRO A 32 -5.30 -10.89 12.07
N ALA A 33 -5.89 -11.88 12.73
CA ALA A 33 -5.18 -12.69 13.72
C ALA A 33 -4.11 -13.60 13.09
N THR A 34 -4.29 -13.95 11.82
CA THR A 34 -3.44 -14.85 11.05
C THR A 34 -3.05 -14.18 9.73
N PRO A 35 -1.97 -14.64 9.06
CA PRO A 35 -1.59 -14.11 7.74
C PRO A 35 -2.61 -14.47 6.64
N CYS A 36 -3.60 -15.32 6.92
CA CYS A 36 -4.59 -15.78 5.95
C CYS A 36 -6.03 -15.69 6.49
N PRO A 37 -6.60 -14.47 6.58
CA PRO A 37 -7.99 -14.30 6.97
C PRO A 37 -8.97 -14.70 5.84
N PRO A 38 -10.21 -15.11 6.17
CA PRO A 38 -11.26 -15.35 5.19
C PRO A 38 -11.69 -14.08 4.42
N PRO A 39 -12.20 -14.20 3.17
CA PRO A 39 -12.27 -15.42 2.37
C PRO A 39 -10.88 -15.84 1.87
N ALA A 40 -10.57 -17.13 1.97
CA ALA A 40 -9.25 -17.65 1.68
C ALA A 40 -8.97 -17.65 0.16
N VAL A 41 -8.28 -16.61 -0.31
CA VAL A 41 -7.71 -16.53 -1.67
C VAL A 41 -6.44 -17.39 -1.85
N ALA A 42 -6.00 -18.03 -0.76
CA ALA A 42 -4.82 -18.87 -0.71
C ALA A 42 -5.05 -20.09 0.19
N ARG A 43 -4.34 -21.18 -0.08
CA ARG A 43 -4.12 -22.27 0.85
C ARG A 43 -2.99 -21.88 1.79
N CYS A 44 -3.26 -21.95 3.10
CA CYS A 44 -2.29 -21.58 4.12
C CYS A 44 -2.12 -22.71 5.11
N GLU A 45 -0.86 -23.07 5.33
CA GLU A 45 -0.47 -24.15 6.22
C GLU A 45 0.50 -23.59 7.26
N ARG A 46 0.16 -23.71 8.55
CA ARG A 46 1.12 -23.44 9.62
C ARG A 46 2.08 -24.62 9.69
N THR A 47 3.34 -24.39 9.36
CA THR A 47 4.39 -25.42 9.30
C THR A 47 5.20 -25.51 10.58
N GLY A 48 5.13 -24.51 11.46
CA GLY A 48 5.86 -24.55 12.72
C GLY A 48 5.77 -23.28 13.57
N THR A 49 6.70 -23.20 14.51
CA THR A 49 6.97 -22.02 15.35
C THR A 49 8.48 -21.87 15.46
N GLU A 50 8.98 -20.65 15.35
CA GLU A 50 10.40 -20.31 15.45
C GLU A 50 10.61 -19.12 16.38
N THR A 51 11.86 -18.78 16.67
CA THR A 51 12.22 -17.53 17.36
C THR A 51 13.03 -16.64 16.42
N LEU A 52 12.55 -15.42 16.16
CA LEU A 52 13.23 -14.40 15.38
C LEU A 52 13.45 -13.15 16.24
N ASP A 53 14.71 -12.73 16.36
CA ASP A 53 15.11 -11.56 17.17
C ASP A 53 14.55 -11.59 18.60
N GLY A 54 14.54 -12.78 19.23
CA GLY A 54 14.00 -12.99 20.58
C GLY A 54 12.48 -13.05 20.68
N ARG A 55 11.75 -13.01 19.55
CA ARG A 55 10.29 -13.09 19.49
C ARG A 55 9.85 -14.44 18.94
N ALA A 56 8.83 -15.05 19.56
CA ALA A 56 8.19 -16.23 19.01
C ALA A 56 7.37 -15.85 17.77
N VAL A 57 7.57 -16.57 16.68
CA VAL A 57 6.86 -16.38 15.40
C VAL A 57 6.30 -17.69 14.90
N GLU A 58 5.12 -17.64 14.30
CA GLU A 58 4.53 -18.80 13.63
C GLU A 58 5.05 -18.88 12.20
N VAL A 59 5.43 -20.06 11.73
CA VAL A 59 5.88 -20.24 10.36
C VAL A 59 4.72 -20.75 9.52
N TRP A 60 4.45 -20.07 8.43
CA TRP A 60 3.35 -20.34 7.52
C TRP A 60 3.84 -20.49 6.09
N LYS A 61 3.29 -21.47 5.37
CA LYS A 61 3.43 -21.64 3.93
C LYS A 61 2.12 -21.22 3.27
N ILE A 62 2.20 -20.31 2.31
CA ILE A 62 1.07 -19.72 1.61
C ILE A 62 1.19 -20.01 0.12
N THR A 63 0.20 -20.70 -0.44
CA THR A 63 0.08 -20.98 -1.87
C THR A 63 -1.22 -20.38 -2.39
N LEU A 64 -1.12 -19.45 -3.34
CA LEU A 64 -2.30 -18.81 -3.94
C LEU A 64 -3.20 -19.84 -4.63
N ASN A 65 -4.51 -19.65 -4.51
CA ASN A 65 -5.47 -20.47 -5.24
C ASN A 65 -5.41 -20.12 -6.74
N PRO A 66 -5.61 -21.09 -7.65
CA PRO A 66 -5.66 -20.82 -9.08
C PRO A 66 -6.80 -19.85 -9.41
N LEU A 67 -6.51 -18.90 -10.30
CA LEU A 67 -7.56 -18.08 -10.92
C LEU A 67 -8.35 -18.92 -11.95
N PRO A 68 -9.59 -18.54 -12.28
CA PRO A 68 -10.34 -19.23 -13.33
C PRO A 68 -9.55 -19.29 -14.64
N GLY A 69 -9.36 -20.51 -15.17
CA GLY A 69 -8.60 -20.73 -16.40
C GLY A 69 -7.08 -20.80 -16.22
N GLN A 70 -6.57 -20.83 -14.99
CA GLN A 70 -5.15 -21.08 -14.69
C GLN A 70 -4.95 -22.40 -13.95
N ASP A 71 -3.80 -23.02 -14.17
CA ASP A 71 -3.36 -24.19 -13.43
C ASP A 71 -2.98 -23.83 -11.98
N ALA A 72 -3.05 -24.82 -11.10
CA ALA A 72 -2.62 -24.64 -9.72
C ALA A 72 -1.11 -24.39 -9.66
N SER A 73 -0.71 -23.27 -9.05
CA SER A 73 0.70 -23.01 -8.75
C SER A 73 1.18 -23.90 -7.59
N THR A 74 2.42 -24.38 -7.69
CA THR A 74 3.15 -25.03 -6.59
C THR A 74 4.04 -24.05 -5.82
N ASP A 75 4.21 -22.84 -6.33
CA ASP A 75 5.02 -21.81 -5.69
C ASP A 75 4.36 -21.36 -4.39
N SER A 76 5.18 -21.15 -3.37
CA SER A 76 4.70 -20.75 -2.05
C SER A 76 5.53 -19.63 -1.48
N LEU A 77 4.85 -18.64 -0.93
CA LEU A 77 5.41 -17.65 -0.02
C LEU A 77 5.53 -18.29 1.36
N GLN A 78 6.69 -18.15 1.99
CA GLN A 78 6.86 -18.49 3.40
C GLN A 78 6.82 -17.22 4.24
N ILE A 79 6.01 -17.22 5.31
CA ILE A 79 5.85 -16.11 6.24
C ILE A 79 6.20 -16.55 7.65
N TRP A 80 6.96 -15.72 8.36
CA TRP A 80 7.14 -15.80 9.81
C TRP A 80 6.24 -14.73 10.43
N TRP A 81 5.13 -15.16 11.01
CA TRP A 81 4.09 -14.30 11.54
C TRP A 81 4.32 -14.00 13.02
N ASP A 82 4.44 -12.72 13.36
CA ASP A 82 4.45 -12.21 14.72
C ASP A 82 2.98 -11.99 15.15
N ALA A 83 2.46 -12.90 15.96
CA ALA A 83 1.07 -12.88 16.41
C ALA A 83 0.76 -11.74 17.39
N GLU A 84 1.78 -11.28 18.14
CA GLU A 84 1.64 -10.16 19.09
C GLU A 84 1.44 -8.85 18.34
N HIS A 85 2.28 -8.59 17.33
CA HIS A 85 2.22 -7.36 16.54
C HIS A 85 1.33 -7.47 15.29
N LYS A 86 0.78 -8.67 15.04
CA LYS A 86 -0.07 -9.02 13.90
C LYS A 86 0.56 -8.61 12.57
N LEU A 87 1.80 -9.02 12.33
CA LEU A 87 2.57 -8.69 11.12
C LEU A 87 3.50 -9.83 10.67
N ALA A 88 3.89 -9.81 9.39
CA ALA A 88 4.95 -10.68 8.88
C ALA A 88 6.33 -10.14 9.31
N ALA A 89 6.97 -10.79 10.27
CA ALA A 89 8.32 -10.45 10.73
C ALA A 89 9.39 -10.84 9.70
N ARG A 90 9.11 -11.88 8.89
CA ARG A 90 9.89 -12.24 7.73
C ARG A 90 8.99 -12.81 6.64
N GLU A 91 9.38 -12.57 5.40
CA GLU A 91 8.81 -13.18 4.21
C GLU A 91 9.95 -13.74 3.35
N GLN A 92 9.70 -14.90 2.74
CA GLN A 92 10.57 -15.48 1.72
C GLN A 92 9.73 -15.84 0.50
N TYR A 93 10.05 -15.20 -0.62
CA TYR A 93 9.37 -15.35 -1.88
C TYR A 93 9.92 -16.56 -2.66
N PRO A 94 9.11 -17.17 -3.56
CA PRO A 94 9.53 -18.31 -4.38
C PRO A 94 10.79 -18.05 -5.21
N ASP A 95 11.02 -16.80 -5.62
CA ASP A 95 12.21 -16.40 -6.40
C ASP A 95 13.49 -16.31 -5.54
N GLY A 96 13.39 -16.52 -4.22
CA GLY A 96 14.48 -16.41 -3.27
C GLY A 96 14.62 -15.01 -2.64
N GLY A 97 13.81 -14.04 -3.07
CA GLY A 97 13.73 -12.74 -2.40
C GLY A 97 13.27 -12.87 -0.96
N THR A 98 13.70 -11.93 -0.11
CA THR A 98 13.32 -11.90 1.32
C THR A 98 12.96 -10.50 1.78
N SER A 99 12.08 -10.43 2.76
CA SER A 99 11.76 -9.22 3.53
C SER A 99 11.86 -9.55 5.01
N THR A 100 12.44 -8.68 5.83
CA THR A 100 12.49 -8.82 7.29
C THR A 100 12.12 -7.53 7.95
N VAL A 101 11.39 -7.62 9.07
CA VAL A 101 10.95 -6.48 9.88
C VAL A 101 11.35 -6.71 11.33
N VAL A 102 12.18 -5.80 11.86
CA VAL A 102 12.78 -5.89 13.20
C VAL A 102 12.34 -4.72 14.05
N LEU A 103 11.77 -5.01 15.22
CA LEU A 103 11.49 -3.99 16.23
C LEU A 103 12.81 -3.55 16.86
N ARG A 104 13.15 -2.26 16.71
CA ARG A 104 14.36 -1.67 17.30
C ARG A 104 14.10 -1.12 18.71
N GLY A 105 12.83 -1.00 19.09
CA GLY A 105 12.38 -0.56 20.40
C GLY A 105 11.31 0.52 20.31
N ARG A 106 10.99 1.14 21.46
CA ARG A 106 10.12 2.30 21.53
C ARG A 106 10.93 3.58 21.64
N ILE A 107 10.47 4.63 20.99
CA ILE A 107 11.08 5.97 21.07
C ILE A 107 10.00 7.03 21.31
N ASP A 108 10.39 8.19 21.81
CA ASP A 108 9.54 9.38 21.79
C ASP A 108 9.62 10.05 20.42
N TYR A 109 8.46 10.35 19.83
CA TYR A 109 8.34 11.13 18.60
C TYR A 109 7.16 12.08 18.70
N GLU A 110 7.42 13.39 18.63
CA GLU A 110 6.39 14.43 18.77
C GLU A 110 5.58 14.28 20.10
N GLY A 111 6.25 13.85 21.18
CA GLY A 111 5.63 13.64 22.50
C GLY A 111 4.79 12.36 22.61
N ARG A 112 4.98 11.40 21.69
CA ARG A 112 4.24 10.14 21.63
C ARG A 112 5.21 8.96 21.67
N SER A 113 4.87 7.93 22.43
CA SER A 113 5.64 6.69 22.49
C SER A 113 5.32 5.83 21.27
N VAL A 114 6.25 5.75 20.32
CA VAL A 114 6.11 5.03 19.06
C VAL A 114 7.07 3.85 18.97
N GLU A 115 6.69 2.83 18.23
CA GLU A 115 7.55 1.67 17.92
C GLU A 115 8.39 1.95 16.68
N HIS A 116 9.72 1.83 16.81
CA HIS A 116 10.64 1.99 15.70
C HIS A 116 10.91 0.63 15.04
N TRP A 117 10.49 0.47 13.80
CA TRP A 117 10.61 -0.75 13.02
C TRP A 117 11.58 -0.54 11.86
N GLN A 118 12.60 -1.40 11.77
CA GLN A 118 13.51 -1.46 10.64
C GLN A 118 13.07 -2.55 9.68
N MET A 119 12.94 -2.23 8.40
CA MET A 119 12.64 -3.21 7.35
C MET A 119 13.82 -3.32 6.40
N THR A 120 14.11 -4.56 6.00
CA THR A 120 15.15 -4.89 5.04
C THR A 120 14.55 -5.79 3.97
N MET A 121 14.66 -5.40 2.72
CA MET A 121 14.22 -6.19 1.57
C MET A 121 15.45 -6.58 0.77
N THR A 122 15.62 -7.86 0.47
CA THR A 122 16.70 -8.38 -0.36
C THR A 122 16.09 -9.10 -1.56
N SER A 123 16.40 -8.64 -2.77
CA SER A 123 15.93 -9.30 -3.98
C SER A 123 16.61 -10.66 -4.17
N SER A 124 16.04 -11.48 -5.05
CA SER A 124 16.62 -12.75 -5.50
C SER A 124 18.03 -12.60 -6.12
N LYS A 125 18.37 -11.39 -6.60
CA LYS A 125 19.71 -11.04 -7.11
C LYS A 125 20.66 -10.49 -6.04
N GLY A 126 20.25 -10.50 -4.77
CA GLY A 126 21.06 -10.02 -3.63
C GLY A 126 21.08 -8.50 -3.45
N LYS A 127 20.27 -7.73 -4.20
CA LYS A 127 20.16 -6.28 -3.98
C LYS A 127 19.34 -6.03 -2.71
N THR A 128 19.94 -5.36 -1.73
CA THR A 128 19.28 -5.00 -0.48
C THR A 128 18.84 -3.54 -0.46
N MET A 129 17.68 -3.29 0.12
CA MET A 129 17.16 -1.96 0.44
C MET A 129 16.69 -1.94 1.88
N GLN A 130 16.87 -0.81 2.56
CA GLN A 130 16.45 -0.61 3.93
C GLN A 130 15.49 0.56 4.02
N MET A 131 14.50 0.42 4.88
CA MET A 131 13.52 1.46 5.20
C MET A 131 13.16 1.37 6.68
N ALA A 132 12.71 2.46 7.27
CA ALA A 132 12.28 2.49 8.66
C ALA A 132 10.90 3.09 8.78
N ARG A 133 10.13 2.66 9.78
CA ARG A 133 8.84 3.25 10.13
C ARG A 133 8.71 3.41 11.64
N TRP A 134 7.96 4.41 12.04
CA TRP A 134 7.60 4.67 13.42
C TRP A 134 6.10 4.51 13.56
N HIS A 135 5.70 3.40 14.17
CA HIS A 135 4.30 3.05 14.36
C HIS A 135 3.81 3.61 15.69
N ASP A 136 2.71 4.35 15.68
CA ASP A 136 2.04 4.82 16.89
C ASP A 136 0.90 3.86 17.24
N PRO A 137 1.01 3.06 18.32
CA PRO A 137 -0.01 2.07 18.66
C PRO A 137 -1.36 2.68 19.08
N GLU A 138 -1.35 3.92 19.59
CA GLU A 138 -2.58 4.63 20.00
C GLU A 138 -3.32 5.20 18.78
N LEU A 139 -2.59 5.74 17.80
CA LEU A 139 -3.18 6.18 16.52
C LEU A 139 -3.40 5.04 15.53
N GLN A 140 -2.81 3.86 15.78
CA GLN A 140 -2.79 2.70 14.91
C GLN A 140 -2.27 3.01 13.49
N THR A 141 -1.31 3.93 13.38
CA THR A 141 -0.76 4.38 12.09
C THR A 141 0.73 4.69 12.17
N ASP A 142 1.39 4.70 11.01
CA ASP A 142 2.80 5.08 10.91
C ASP A 142 2.90 6.61 10.87
N VAL A 143 3.56 7.20 11.87
CA VAL A 143 3.69 8.66 12.03
C VAL A 143 4.97 9.20 11.40
N ARG A 144 5.89 8.31 11.04
CA ARG A 144 7.09 8.60 10.25
C ARG A 144 7.50 7.37 9.44
N GLU A 145 7.99 7.60 8.25
CA GLU A 145 8.60 6.60 7.37
C GLU A 145 9.85 7.20 6.71
N GLU A 146 10.89 6.37 6.60
CA GLU A 146 12.12 6.66 5.89
C GLU A 146 12.31 5.61 4.80
N HIS A 147 12.35 6.07 3.54
CA HIS A 147 12.47 5.21 2.38
C HIS A 147 13.95 5.02 1.98
N ALA A 148 14.23 3.94 1.25
CA ALA A 148 15.59 3.59 0.82
C ALA A 148 16.28 4.66 -0.05
N ASN A 149 15.51 5.55 -0.70
CA ASN A 149 16.02 6.68 -1.48
C ASN A 149 16.30 7.94 -0.63
N GLY A 150 16.18 7.86 0.70
CA GLY A 150 16.34 8.98 1.63
C GLY A 150 15.11 9.85 1.78
N ALA A 151 14.01 9.57 1.06
CA ALA A 151 12.77 10.31 1.24
C ALA A 151 12.17 10.03 2.63
N VAL A 152 11.63 11.08 3.25
CA VAL A 152 11.00 10.99 4.58
C VAL A 152 9.57 11.50 4.49
N ARG A 153 8.63 10.69 4.97
CA ARG A 153 7.25 11.11 5.21
C ARG A 153 7.01 11.13 6.71
N ALA A 154 6.46 12.21 7.24
CA ALA A 154 6.26 12.35 8.68
C ALA A 154 5.08 13.24 9.02
N PHE A 155 4.31 12.83 10.02
CA PHE A 155 3.38 13.71 10.70
C PHE A 155 4.14 14.64 11.64
N ARG A 156 3.60 15.85 11.80
CA ARG A 156 4.10 16.93 12.64
C ARG A 156 2.94 17.55 13.38
N ASN A 157 3.16 18.05 14.59
CA ASN A 157 2.14 18.73 15.37
C ASN A 157 0.88 17.86 15.57
N ILE A 158 1.09 16.59 15.89
CA ILE A 158 0.02 15.58 16.02
C ILE A 158 -0.90 15.94 17.20
N ARG A 159 -2.21 16.00 16.95
CA ARG A 159 -3.23 16.26 17.98
C ARG A 159 -4.42 15.33 17.80
N LEU A 160 -4.82 14.65 18.87
CA LEU A 160 -6.06 13.86 18.89
C LEU A 160 -7.19 14.78 19.31
N VAL A 161 -8.14 15.02 18.40
CA VAL A 161 -9.32 15.82 18.63
C VAL A 161 -10.54 15.11 18.05
N ALA A 162 -11.72 15.39 18.60
CA ALA A 162 -12.95 14.95 17.97
C ALA A 162 -13.05 15.58 16.56
N PRO A 163 -13.39 14.80 15.52
CA PRO A 163 -13.51 15.33 14.17
C PRO A 163 -14.66 16.33 14.11
N ASP A 164 -14.40 17.55 13.62
CA ASP A 164 -15.47 18.53 13.35
C ASP A 164 -16.22 18.10 12.07
N PRO A 165 -17.55 17.87 12.12
CA PRO A 165 -18.34 17.53 10.94
C PRO A 165 -18.21 18.54 9.80
N ALA A 166 -17.90 19.81 10.10
CA ALA A 166 -17.69 20.84 9.10
C ALA A 166 -16.50 20.54 8.18
N TRP A 167 -15.45 19.85 8.67
CA TRP A 167 -14.28 19.46 7.86
C TRP A 167 -14.62 18.48 6.74
N PHE A 168 -15.75 17.80 6.86
CA PHE A 168 -16.21 16.80 5.90
C PHE A 168 -17.32 17.35 4.98
N SER A 169 -17.70 18.62 5.15
CA SER A 169 -18.75 19.26 4.34
C SER A 169 -18.28 19.47 2.91
N VAL A 170 -19.19 19.32 1.96
CA VAL A 170 -18.89 19.64 0.56
C VAL A 170 -18.92 21.17 0.39
N PRO A 171 -17.88 21.79 -0.17
CA PRO A 171 -17.91 23.23 -0.42
C PRO A 171 -19.06 23.62 -1.38
N ALA A 172 -19.51 24.87 -1.28
CA ALA A 172 -20.55 25.39 -2.16
C ALA A 172 -20.14 25.30 -3.65
N GLY A 173 -21.11 24.99 -4.51
CA GLY A 173 -20.91 24.89 -5.96
C GLY A 173 -20.37 23.55 -6.46
N TYR A 174 -20.18 22.57 -5.57
CA TYR A 174 -19.85 21.21 -5.97
C TYR A 174 -21.10 20.41 -6.33
N ARG A 175 -20.99 19.58 -7.38
CA ARG A 175 -22.08 18.72 -7.84
C ARG A 175 -21.75 17.24 -7.64
N ARG A 176 -22.69 16.47 -7.11
CA ARG A 176 -22.56 15.01 -7.02
C ARG A 176 -22.60 14.39 -8.42
N ILE A 177 -21.71 13.46 -8.69
CA ILE A 177 -21.72 12.62 -9.90
C ILE A 177 -21.84 11.14 -9.54
N ASN A 178 -22.30 10.33 -10.49
CA ASN A 178 -22.35 8.88 -10.31
C ASN A 178 -20.90 8.34 -10.25
N PRO A 179 -20.54 7.47 -9.28
CA PRO A 179 -19.23 6.84 -9.20
C PRO A 179 -18.75 6.26 -10.55
N GLN A 180 -19.63 5.64 -11.34
CA GLN A 180 -19.28 5.09 -12.66
C GLN A 180 -18.87 6.17 -13.68
N ALA A 181 -19.39 7.40 -13.54
CA ALA A 181 -19.03 8.50 -14.42
C ALA A 181 -17.69 9.14 -14.05
N ALA A 182 -17.23 8.98 -12.80
CA ALA A 182 -15.94 9.50 -12.32
C ALA A 182 -14.73 8.65 -12.76
N TYR A 183 -14.94 7.39 -13.13
CA TYR A 183 -13.90 6.48 -13.64
C TYR A 183 -13.88 6.38 -15.17
N ARG A 184 -14.49 7.31 -15.90
CA ARG A 184 -14.24 7.40 -17.35
C ARG A 184 -12.79 7.86 -17.53
N GLU A 185 -11.95 6.91 -17.91
CA GLU A 185 -10.60 7.11 -18.42
C GLU A 185 -10.61 8.28 -19.44
N PRO A 186 -9.59 9.15 -19.47
CA PRO A 186 -9.47 10.13 -20.55
C PRO A 186 -9.51 9.36 -21.87
N GLN A 187 -10.55 9.55 -22.68
CA GLN A 187 -10.54 8.99 -24.02
C GLN A 187 -9.33 9.58 -24.73
N GLU A 188 -8.39 8.73 -25.13
CA GLU A 188 -7.38 9.10 -26.12
C GLU A 188 -8.11 9.77 -27.29
N PRO A 189 -7.62 10.91 -27.79
CA PRO A 189 -8.23 11.56 -28.93
C PRO A 189 -8.28 10.56 -30.09
N SER A 190 -9.50 10.23 -30.50
CA SER A 190 -9.78 9.29 -31.58
C SER A 190 -8.94 9.66 -32.81
N SER A 191 -8.02 8.76 -33.17
CA SER A 191 -7.27 8.80 -34.43
C SER A 191 -8.18 8.43 -35.60
N LYS A 192 -9.23 9.21 -35.84
CA LYS A 192 -10.00 9.18 -37.09
C LYS A 192 -9.72 10.44 -37.88
N GLY A 193 -8.68 10.38 -38.71
CA GLY A 193 -8.41 11.41 -39.71
C GLY A 193 -6.95 11.55 -40.12
N MET A 194 -6.25 10.46 -40.44
CA MET A 194 -5.03 10.56 -41.25
C MET A 194 -5.26 9.85 -42.59
N PRO A 195 -5.35 10.59 -43.71
CA PRO A 195 -5.36 9.98 -45.03
C PRO A 195 -4.00 9.31 -45.30
N SER A 196 -4.06 8.09 -45.81
CA SER A 196 -2.91 7.34 -46.33
C SER A 196 -2.23 8.17 -47.43
N GLY A 197 -1.00 8.61 -47.17
CA GLY A 197 -0.24 9.43 -48.09
C GLY A 197 1.26 9.23 -47.89
N LYS A 198 1.82 8.35 -48.73
CA LYS A 198 3.22 8.23 -49.16
C LYS A 198 4.32 8.60 -48.15
N ALA A 199 5.15 7.61 -47.81
CA ALA A 199 6.47 7.83 -47.26
C ALA A 199 7.35 8.67 -48.21
N PRO A 200 8.12 9.62 -47.66
CA PRO A 200 9.40 10.00 -48.24
C PRO A 200 10.55 9.74 -47.25
N ALA A 201 11.56 9.06 -47.80
CA ALA A 201 13.00 9.09 -47.57
C ALA A 201 13.60 9.53 -46.21
N GLU A 202 14.53 8.70 -45.75
CA GLU A 202 15.58 8.98 -44.77
C GLU A 202 16.34 10.28 -45.02
N THR A 203 16.70 11.00 -43.95
CA THR A 203 18.09 11.46 -43.70
C THR A 203 18.27 11.93 -42.24
N PRO A 204 19.50 11.90 -41.71
CA PRO A 204 19.83 11.83 -40.28
C PRO A 204 20.03 13.20 -39.64
N GLY A 205 19.78 13.31 -38.34
CA GLY A 205 20.09 14.53 -37.59
C GLY A 205 20.11 14.27 -36.09
N GLY A 206 21.31 14.23 -35.52
CA GLY A 206 21.56 13.96 -34.11
C GLY A 206 21.00 15.02 -33.17
N TYR A 207 20.68 14.58 -31.95
CA TYR A 207 20.47 15.46 -30.81
C TYR A 207 21.78 15.58 -30.03
N PRO A 208 22.27 16.79 -29.73
CA PRO A 208 23.45 16.96 -28.90
C PRO A 208 23.12 16.60 -27.45
N LEU A 209 24.02 15.81 -26.86
CA LEU A 209 24.15 15.62 -25.42
C LEU A 209 24.52 16.95 -24.78
N ALA A 210 23.76 17.35 -23.76
CA ALA A 210 24.19 18.37 -22.81
C ALA A 210 24.53 17.68 -21.48
N GLU A 211 25.82 17.61 -21.20
CA GLU A 211 26.40 17.56 -19.85
C GLU A 211 27.57 18.56 -19.84
N PRO A 212 28.04 19.06 -18.69
CA PRO A 212 27.48 19.00 -17.33
C PRO A 212 26.97 20.36 -16.81
#